data_AF-A0A925JDN5-F1
#
_entry.id   AF-A0A925JDN5-F1
#
_cell.length_a   1.000
_cell.length_b   1.000
_cell.length_c   1.000
_cell.angle_alpha   90.00
_cell.angle_beta   90.00
_cell.angle_gamma   90.00
#
_symmetry.space_group_name_H-M   'P 1'
#
loop_
_entity.id
_entity.type
_entity.pdbx_description
1 polymer ?
#
loop_
_entity_poly.entity_id
_entity_poly.type
_entity_poly.pdbx_seq_one_letter_code
_entity_poly.pdbx_strand_id
1 'polypeptide(L)'
;LASAFFPDAGRHKLVLYPQLFAQSKEEQVETLIHEIGHVFGLRHFFAKLSEAEWASEIFGKHKPVSIMNYGPKSQLTSEDKADLRRLYQMVWAGEMTQINGTPIRLVKPFHTTAITPENMVTVGQVQTVFPAQPGVTHLSMT
;
A
#
# COMPACT_ATOMS: atom_id res chain seq x y z
N LEU A 1 -11.61 -9.20 -13.36
CA LEU A 1 -11.09 -9.03 -14.74
C LEU A 1 -9.63 -8.60 -14.76
N ALA A 2 -9.16 -7.97 -13.69
CA ALA A 2 -7.76 -7.76 -13.40
C ALA A 2 -7.56 -7.93 -11.87
N SER A 3 -6.34 -7.69 -11.40
CA SER A 3 -6.04 -7.56 -9.97
C SER A 3 -4.81 -6.67 -9.79
N ALA A 4 -4.86 -5.77 -8.82
CA ALA A 4 -3.76 -4.93 -8.38
C ALA A 4 -3.37 -5.18 -6.92
N PHE A 5 -2.43 -4.38 -6.45
CA PHE A 5 -1.85 -4.42 -5.12
C PHE A 5 -2.21 -3.16 -4.34
N PHE A 6 -2.12 -3.24 -3.02
CA PHE A 6 -2.25 -2.07 -2.14
C PHE A 6 -0.92 -1.31 -2.02
N PRO A 7 -0.95 0.01 -1.77
CA PRO A 7 0.26 0.82 -1.68
C PRO A 7 1.19 0.32 -0.55
N ASP A 8 2.39 -0.10 -0.93
CA ASP A 8 3.51 -0.29 -0.02
C ASP A 8 4.84 0.10 -0.68
N ALA A 9 5.97 -0.11 0.01
CA ALA A 9 7.30 0.29 -0.43
C ALA A 9 7.98 -0.64 -1.48
N GLY A 10 7.32 -1.69 -1.98
CA GLY A 10 7.93 -2.78 -2.77
C GLY A 10 7.42 -2.97 -4.22
N ARG A 11 8.03 -3.91 -4.95
CA ARG A 11 7.72 -4.24 -6.37
C ARG A 11 6.40 -4.99 -6.50
N HIS A 12 5.42 -4.36 -7.13
CA HIS A 12 4.10 -4.96 -7.29
C HIS A 12 3.62 -5.05 -8.72
N LYS A 13 2.62 -5.92 -8.94
CA LYS A 13 2.10 -6.28 -10.25
C LYS A 13 0.64 -5.85 -10.38
N LEU A 14 0.33 -5.19 -11.50
CA LEU A 14 -1.01 -5.18 -12.06
C LEU A 14 -1.11 -6.37 -13.02
N VAL A 15 -2.08 -7.25 -12.79
CA VAL A 15 -2.32 -8.42 -13.63
C VAL A 15 -3.60 -8.21 -14.41
N LEU A 16 -3.49 -8.24 -15.74
CA LEU A 16 -4.64 -8.18 -16.65
C LEU A 16 -4.92 -9.59 -17.18
N TYR A 17 -6.11 -10.12 -16.90
CA TYR A 17 -6.49 -11.43 -17.41
C TYR A 17 -6.96 -11.34 -18.86
N PRO A 18 -6.67 -12.34 -19.73
CA PRO A 18 -7.07 -12.30 -21.14
C PRO A 18 -8.56 -12.00 -21.38
N GLN A 19 -9.43 -12.42 -20.46
CA GLN A 19 -10.87 -12.17 -20.51
C GLN A 19 -11.24 -10.68 -20.52
N LEU A 20 -10.39 -9.80 -19.98
CA LEU A 20 -10.56 -8.35 -20.01
C LEU A 20 -10.67 -7.84 -21.45
N PHE A 21 -9.83 -8.36 -22.35
CA PHE A 21 -9.76 -7.89 -23.74
C PHE A 21 -10.96 -8.32 -24.60
N ALA A 22 -11.79 -9.24 -24.09
CA ALA A 22 -13.06 -9.61 -24.69
C ALA A 22 -14.22 -8.68 -24.24
N GLN A 23 -14.00 -7.79 -23.27
CA GLN A 23 -15.03 -6.87 -22.78
C GLN A 23 -15.14 -5.61 -23.66
N SER A 24 -16.20 -4.84 -23.45
CA SER A 24 -16.34 -3.52 -24.07
C SER A 24 -15.20 -2.58 -23.67
N LYS A 25 -14.94 -1.55 -24.47
CA LYS A 25 -13.94 -0.53 -24.14
C LYS A 25 -14.24 0.16 -22.80
N GLU A 26 -15.51 0.41 -22.52
CA GLU A 26 -15.97 0.99 -21.24
C GLU A 26 -15.55 0.11 -20.07
N GLU A 27 -15.92 -1.18 -20.09
CA GLU A 27 -15.61 -2.15 -19.03
C GLU A 27 -14.10 -2.34 -18.86
N GLN A 28 -13.34 -2.32 -19.96
CA GLN A 28 -11.88 -2.38 -19.90
C GLN A 28 -11.31 -1.17 -19.16
N VAL A 29 -11.77 0.04 -19.50
CA VAL A 29 -11.31 1.28 -18.88
C VAL A 29 -11.74 1.33 -17.41
N GLU A 30 -12.99 1.01 -17.09
CA GLU A 30 -13.49 1.00 -15.71
C GLU A 30 -12.78 -0.04 -14.84
N THR A 31 -12.52 -1.25 -15.37
CA THR A 31 -11.69 -2.24 -14.69
C THR A 31 -10.29 -1.69 -14.40
N LEU A 32 -9.64 -1.06 -15.38
CA LEU A 32 -8.30 -0.50 -15.16
C LEU A 32 -8.31 0.62 -14.11
N ILE A 33 -9.34 1.47 -14.10
CA ILE A 33 -9.47 2.53 -13.09
C ILE A 33 -9.71 1.90 -11.70
N HIS A 34 -10.54 0.86 -11.59
CA HIS A 34 -10.78 0.13 -10.35
C HIS A 34 -9.47 -0.40 -9.76
N GLU A 35 -8.69 -1.11 -10.56
CA GLU A 35 -7.41 -1.67 -10.13
C GLU A 35 -6.39 -0.59 -9.77
N ILE A 36 -6.34 0.51 -10.53
CA ILE A 36 -5.52 1.66 -10.18
C ILE A 36 -5.99 2.29 -8.85
N GLY A 37 -7.30 2.26 -8.57
CA GLY A 37 -7.85 2.66 -7.27
C GLY A 37 -7.21 1.90 -6.10
N HIS A 38 -6.99 0.59 -6.23
CA HIS A 38 -6.27 -0.20 -5.21
C HIS A 38 -4.83 0.28 -5.02
N VAL A 39 -4.13 0.67 -6.08
CA VAL A 39 -2.78 1.24 -5.99
C VAL A 39 -2.78 2.55 -5.19
N PHE A 40 -3.86 3.33 -5.27
CA PHE A 40 -4.06 4.54 -4.46
C PHE A 40 -4.57 4.27 -3.03
N GLY A 41 -4.73 3.00 -2.65
CA GLY A 41 -5.17 2.58 -1.32
C GLY A 41 -6.68 2.47 -1.15
N LEU A 42 -7.46 2.56 -2.23
CA LEU A 42 -8.90 2.35 -2.17
C LEU A 42 -9.21 0.87 -2.00
N ARG A 43 -10.19 0.55 -1.15
CA ARG A 43 -10.73 -0.81 -1.01
C ARG A 43 -12.08 -0.90 -1.70
N HIS A 44 -12.58 -2.13 -1.85
CA HIS A 44 -13.90 -2.34 -2.42
C HIS A 44 -14.99 -1.58 -1.62
N PHE A 45 -16.06 -1.20 -2.31
CA PHE A 45 -17.21 -0.53 -1.71
C PHE A 45 -17.74 -1.25 -0.46
N PHE A 46 -17.79 -2.58 -0.48
CA PHE A 46 -18.29 -3.42 0.61
C PHE A 46 -17.21 -3.88 1.62
N ALA A 47 -15.97 -3.36 1.52
CA ALA A 47 -14.83 -3.87 2.30
C ALA A 47 -15.08 -3.82 3.80
N LYS A 48 -15.70 -2.74 4.30
CA LYS A 48 -16.03 -2.59 5.73
C LYS A 48 -17.01 -3.65 6.25
N LEU A 49 -17.82 -4.24 5.37
CA LEU A 49 -18.84 -5.22 5.73
C LEU A 49 -18.41 -6.67 5.48
N SER A 50 -17.63 -6.92 4.41
CA SER A 50 -17.35 -8.29 3.94
C SER A 50 -15.86 -8.61 3.78
N GLU A 51 -14.98 -7.64 4.05
CA GLU A 51 -13.52 -7.83 4.09
C GLU A 51 -12.95 -7.40 5.45
N ALA A 52 -13.71 -7.67 6.52
CA ALA A 52 -13.45 -7.18 7.87
C ALA A 52 -12.15 -7.70 8.50
N GLU A 53 -11.53 -8.75 7.93
CA GLU A 53 -10.20 -9.22 8.32
C GLU A 53 -9.12 -8.13 8.13
N TRP A 54 -9.36 -7.19 7.20
CA TRP A 54 -8.47 -6.06 6.98
C TRP A 54 -9.21 -4.75 7.26
N ALA A 55 -8.60 -3.89 8.06
CA ALA A 55 -9.18 -2.59 8.42
C ALA A 55 -9.49 -1.75 7.16
N SER A 56 -10.62 -1.05 7.18
CA SER A 56 -11.02 -0.13 6.12
C SER A 56 -11.91 0.97 6.68
N GLU A 57 -11.71 2.19 6.18
CA GLU A 57 -12.52 3.33 6.58
C GLU A 57 -13.20 3.97 5.38
N ILE A 58 -14.44 4.42 5.61
CA ILE A 58 -15.19 5.20 4.64
C ILE A 58 -14.74 6.64 4.78
N PHE A 59 -14.30 7.23 3.66
CA PHE A 59 -13.97 8.64 3.57
C PHE A 59 -14.81 9.29 2.48
N GLY A 60 -15.53 10.38 2.83
CA GLY A 60 -16.40 11.06 1.88
C GLY A 60 -17.75 10.39 1.68
N LYS A 61 -18.28 10.42 0.46
CA LYS A 61 -19.63 9.94 0.15
C LYS A 61 -19.63 8.46 -0.19
N HIS A 62 -20.47 7.70 0.50
CA HIS A 62 -20.62 6.27 0.27
C HIS A 62 -21.85 5.96 -0.58
N LYS A 63 -21.69 5.92 -1.91
CA LYS A 63 -22.78 5.64 -2.85
C LYS A 63 -22.58 4.32 -3.57
N PRO A 64 -23.66 3.54 -3.80
CA PRO A 64 -23.56 2.24 -4.47
C PRO A 64 -22.94 2.29 -5.87
N VAL A 65 -23.12 3.39 -6.61
CA VAL A 65 -22.40 3.60 -7.87
C VAL A 65 -21.09 4.30 -7.54
N SER A 66 -20.00 3.56 -7.67
CA SER A 66 -18.64 3.98 -7.37
C SER A 66 -17.68 3.06 -8.10
N ILE A 67 -16.54 3.59 -8.54
CA ILE A 67 -15.54 2.83 -9.28
C ILE A 67 -15.00 1.63 -8.49
N MET A 68 -15.10 1.64 -7.16
CA MET A 68 -14.63 0.53 -6.30
C MET A 68 -15.72 -0.52 -6.03
N ASN A 69 -16.85 -0.49 -6.73
CA ASN A 69 -17.86 -1.54 -6.68
C ASN A 69 -17.63 -2.59 -7.78
N TYR A 70 -18.56 -3.55 -7.93
CA TYR A 70 -18.52 -4.57 -8.97
C TYR A 70 -19.58 -4.38 -10.05
N GLY A 71 -19.26 -4.90 -11.23
CA GLY A 71 -20.16 -5.04 -12.36
C GLY A 71 -20.78 -3.70 -12.77
N PRO A 72 -22.09 -3.65 -13.08
CA PRO A 72 -22.73 -2.43 -13.59
C PRO A 72 -22.68 -1.22 -12.65
N LYS A 73 -22.32 -1.40 -11.37
CA LYS A 73 -22.17 -0.33 -10.39
C LYS A 73 -20.74 0.23 -10.31
N SER A 74 -19.78 -0.39 -11.01
CA SER A 74 -18.37 -0.03 -11.04
C SER A 74 -18.07 1.11 -12.00
N GLN A 75 -18.68 2.28 -11.78
CA GLN A 75 -18.55 3.43 -12.67
C GLN A 75 -17.78 4.57 -12.00
N LEU A 76 -16.90 5.23 -12.75
CA LEU A 76 -16.12 6.35 -12.23
C LEU A 76 -16.96 7.61 -12.09
N THR A 77 -17.22 8.00 -10.85
CA THR A 77 -18.04 9.18 -10.55
C THR A 77 -17.20 10.43 -10.27
N SER A 78 -17.85 11.59 -10.27
CA SER A 78 -17.24 12.83 -9.79
C SER A 78 -16.94 12.79 -8.29
N GLU A 79 -17.69 11.99 -7.52
CA GLU A 79 -17.51 11.83 -6.08
C GLU A 79 -16.25 11.01 -5.78
N ASP A 80 -16.02 9.90 -6.49
CA ASP A 80 -14.76 9.13 -6.39
C ASP A 80 -13.53 10.03 -6.57
N LYS A 81 -13.55 10.87 -7.61
CA LYS A 81 -12.46 11.81 -7.92
C LYS A 81 -12.32 12.91 -6.85
N ALA A 82 -13.42 13.49 -6.42
CA ALA A 82 -13.41 14.60 -5.47
C ALA A 82 -12.95 14.15 -4.08
N ASP A 83 -13.45 13.00 -3.61
CA ASP A 83 -13.09 12.44 -2.31
C ASP A 83 -11.64 11.94 -2.30
N LEU A 84 -11.18 11.23 -3.33
CA LEU A 84 -9.77 10.82 -3.40
C LEU A 84 -8.82 12.03 -3.42
N ARG A 85 -9.15 13.07 -4.21
CA ARG A 85 -8.35 14.31 -4.24
C ARG A 85 -8.31 14.98 -2.88
N ARG A 86 -9.46 15.12 -2.21
CA ARG A 86 -9.56 15.74 -0.88
C ARG A 86 -8.77 14.96 0.15
N LEU A 87 -8.84 13.63 0.14
CA LEU A 87 -8.06 12.77 1.04
C LEU A 87 -6.57 13.06 0.90
N TYR A 88 -6.03 12.97 -0.31
CA TYR A 88 -4.61 13.18 -0.56
C TYR A 88 -4.16 14.60 -0.23
N GLN A 89 -4.97 15.62 -0.54
CA GLN A 89 -4.68 17.00 -0.17
C GLN A 89 -4.55 17.19 1.34
N MET A 90 -5.52 16.70 2.12
CA MET A 90 -5.51 16.83 3.58
C MET A 90 -4.34 16.05 4.22
N VAL A 91 -4.05 14.86 3.70
CA VAL A 91 -2.94 14.03 4.21
C VAL A 91 -1.59 14.67 3.89
N TRP A 92 -1.39 15.16 2.66
CA TRP A 92 -0.13 15.80 2.28
C TRP A 92 0.09 17.16 2.95
N ALA A 93 -0.98 17.87 3.29
CA ALA A 93 -0.91 19.08 4.11
C ALA A 93 -0.61 18.80 5.59
N GLY A 94 -0.68 17.53 6.03
CA GLY A 94 -0.54 17.14 7.43
C GLY A 94 -1.78 17.43 8.29
N GLU A 95 -2.88 17.88 7.68
CA GLU A 95 -4.15 18.19 8.36
C GLU A 95 -4.91 16.92 8.78
N MET A 96 -4.62 15.79 8.14
CA MET A 96 -5.23 14.50 8.44
C MET A 96 -4.18 13.41 8.59
N THR A 97 -4.06 12.86 9.81
CA THR A 97 -3.14 11.77 10.14
C THR A 97 -3.85 10.46 10.48
N GLN A 98 -5.18 10.49 10.65
CA GLN A 98 -6.02 9.32 10.94
C GLN A 98 -7.45 9.53 10.41
N ILE A 99 -8.17 8.43 10.17
CA ILE A 99 -9.59 8.41 9.83
C ILE A 99 -10.29 7.52 10.85
N ASN A 100 -11.25 8.04 11.62
CA ASN A 100 -11.98 7.28 12.66
C ASN A 100 -11.06 6.52 13.65
N GLY A 101 -9.90 7.09 13.98
CA GLY A 101 -8.89 6.45 14.84
C GLY A 101 -7.95 5.47 14.12
N THR A 102 -8.19 5.18 12.84
CA THR A 102 -7.28 4.38 11.99
C THR A 102 -6.15 5.27 11.45
N PRO A 103 -4.87 5.02 11.79
CA PRO A 103 -3.75 5.85 11.34
C PRO A 103 -3.53 5.79 9.82
N ILE A 104 -3.17 6.92 9.22
CA ILE A 104 -2.77 7.01 7.82
C ILE A 104 -1.26 6.82 7.73
N ARG A 105 -0.82 5.93 6.83
CA ARG A 105 0.60 5.67 6.54
C ARG A 105 0.95 6.17 5.14
N LEU A 106 1.90 7.10 5.06
CA LEU A 106 2.48 7.51 3.80
C LEU A 106 3.56 6.53 3.38
N VAL A 107 3.49 6.06 2.14
CA VAL A 107 4.49 5.16 1.54
C VAL A 107 5.26 5.89 0.45
N LYS A 108 6.57 5.65 0.37
CA LYS A 108 7.40 6.17 -0.72
C LYS A 108 7.43 5.14 -1.86
N PRO A 109 7.31 5.56 -3.13
CA PRO A 109 7.46 4.64 -4.25
C PRO A 109 8.85 3.98 -4.25
N PHE A 110 8.91 2.68 -4.55
CA PHE A 110 10.15 1.91 -4.57
C PHE A 110 11.25 2.54 -5.46
N HIS A 111 10.91 3.16 -6.59
CA HIS A 111 11.89 3.81 -7.46
C HIS A 111 12.54 5.07 -6.85
N THR A 112 11.95 5.62 -5.78
CA THR A 112 12.50 6.76 -5.02
C THR A 112 13.31 6.32 -3.81
N THR A 113 13.22 5.05 -3.42
CA THR A 113 14.05 4.47 -2.36
C THR A 113 15.38 4.04 -2.97
N ALA A 114 16.20 5.01 -3.40
CA ALA A 114 17.55 4.73 -3.85
C ALA A 114 18.36 4.12 -2.69
N ILE A 115 18.71 2.84 -2.79
CA ILE A 115 19.84 2.30 -2.03
C ILE A 115 21.08 2.83 -2.75
N THR A 116 21.61 3.96 -2.31
CA THR A 116 22.95 4.37 -2.70
C THR A 116 23.96 3.48 -1.96
N PRO A 117 25.13 3.14 -2.55
CA PRO A 117 26.18 2.38 -1.87
C PRO A 117 26.60 3.01 -0.54
N GLU A 118 26.42 4.32 -0.40
CA GLU A 118 26.73 5.11 0.79
C GLU A 118 25.81 4.78 1.98
N ASN A 119 24.55 4.39 1.71
CA ASN A 119 23.60 3.96 2.74
C ASN A 119 23.79 2.50 3.17
N MET A 120 24.67 1.73 2.50
CA MET A 120 24.98 0.35 2.88
C MET A 120 26.06 0.25 3.96
N VAL A 121 26.84 1.31 4.20
CA VAL A 121 27.93 1.29 5.21
C VAL A 121 27.38 1.38 6.64
N THR A 122 26.21 2.00 6.84
CA THR A 122 25.66 2.26 8.18
C THR A 122 24.96 1.04 8.82
N VAL A 123 24.69 -0.03 8.07
CA VAL A 123 24.04 -1.25 8.61
C VAL A 123 25.07 -2.27 9.11
N GLY A 124 26.37 -2.04 8.89
CA GLY A 124 27.45 -2.98 9.26
C GLY A 124 28.11 -2.77 10.62
N GLN A 125 27.86 -1.68 11.34
CA GLN A 125 28.41 -1.47 12.69
C GLN A 125 27.43 -1.91 13.77
N VAL A 126 27.10 -3.19 13.81
CA VAL A 126 26.77 -3.84 15.08
C VAL A 126 28.10 -4.09 15.77
N GLN A 127 28.41 -3.23 16.74
CA GLN A 127 29.54 -3.40 17.63
C GLN A 127 29.35 -4.71 18.40
N THR A 128 30.04 -5.77 17.98
CA THR A 128 30.13 -7.03 18.72
C THR A 128 30.91 -6.76 20.00
N VAL A 129 30.19 -6.46 21.07
CA VAL A 129 30.73 -6.53 22.43
C VAL A 129 30.83 -8.01 22.77
N PHE A 130 32.00 -8.60 22.57
CA PHE A 130 32.30 -9.92 23.10
C PHE A 130 32.41 -9.81 24.63
N PRO A 131 31.67 -10.61 25.43
CA PRO A 131 31.97 -10.73 26.85
C PRO A 131 33.31 -11.45 27.00
N ALA A 132 34.20 -10.88 27.82
CA ALA A 132 35.47 -11.50 28.18
C ALA A 132 35.21 -12.86 28.85
N GLN A 133 35.82 -13.92 28.30
CA GLN A 133 35.86 -15.22 28.97
C GLN A 133 36.87 -15.19 30.13
N PRO A 134 36.54 -15.74 31.31
CA PRO A 134 37.48 -15.84 32.42
C PRO A 134 38.58 -16.85 32.11
N GLY A 135 39.81 -16.46 32.43
CA GLY A 135 41.06 -17.11 32.03
C GLY A 135 41.22 -18.58 32.45
N VAL A 136 41.96 -19.30 31.60
CA VAL A 136 42.53 -20.61 31.92
C VAL A 136 44.04 -20.43 32.03
N THR A 137 44.55 -20.61 33.24
CA THR A 137 45.96 -20.57 33.61
C THR A 137 46.69 -21.76 32.97
N HIS A 138 47.68 -21.51 32.11
CA HIS A 138 48.60 -22.54 31.66
C HIS A 138 49.70 -22.76 32.72
N LEU A 139 49.74 -23.97 33.27
CA LEU A 139 50.86 -24.51 34.04
C LEU A 139 51.92 -25.06 33.07
N SER A 140 53.15 -24.57 33.19
CA SER A 140 54.33 -25.12 32.51
C SER A 140 54.92 -26.30 33.29
N MET A 141 55.15 -27.40 32.58
CA MET A 141 56.14 -28.47 32.84
C MET A 141 56.51 -28.97 31.44
N THR A 142 57.76 -29.08 31.00
CA THR A 142 59.11 -29.11 31.57
C THR A 142 60.06 -28.51 30.55
#